data_AF-A0A953PNE0-F1
#
_entry.id   AF-A0A953PNE0-F1
#
_cell.length_a   1.000
_cell.length_b   1.000
_cell.length_c   1.000
_cell.angle_alpha   90.00
_cell.angle_beta   90.00
_cell.angle_gamma   90.00
#
_symmetry.space_group_name_H-M   'P 1'
#
loop_
_entity.id
_entity.type
_entity.pdbx_description
1 polymer ?
#
loop_
_entity_poly.entity_id
_entity_poly.type
_entity_poly.pdbx_seq_one_letter_code
_entity_poly.pdbx_strand_id
1 'polypeptide(L)'
;MRRPAFLMLPLLACLAAGVVLRAEKAPDLAALATLEKTVAADPENLRAAADYRQLAIAQGQFDRAIDILESLAKRKNRGPNILISHALACVDKVPVAGDLRRLYLGRDAMDSLTKSIALKPTVLAYYIRGVVNLYYNTFIFKRIPRGIADLEQALRMVAPDTPTILIAHVYRSLGDGHWRLDERDKAREVWKTGTARIGPDPELIRRLDDDEKKVGWAVSDALYAGTRVDTSLRGVVPSP
;
A
#
# COMPACT_ATOMS: atom_id res chain seq x y z
N MET A 1 -15.07 39.05 -66.69
CA MET A 1 -15.55 40.29 -66.02
C MET A 1 -15.44 40.11 -64.51
N ARG A 2 -14.65 40.99 -63.84
CA ARG A 2 -14.72 41.51 -62.44
C ARG A 2 -15.39 40.60 -61.37
N ARG A 3 -14.82 40.28 -60.19
CA ARG A 3 -13.92 40.98 -59.24
C ARG A 3 -13.37 39.98 -58.18
N PRO A 4 -12.37 40.35 -57.35
CA PRO A 4 -11.57 39.46 -56.52
C PRO A 4 -12.17 39.20 -55.12
N ALA A 5 -11.90 38.03 -54.54
CA ALA A 5 -12.20 37.72 -53.14
C ALA A 5 -10.97 38.02 -52.26
N PHE A 6 -11.21 38.85 -51.25
CA PHE A 6 -10.25 39.28 -50.22
C PHE A 6 -9.67 38.10 -49.44
N LEU A 7 -8.33 38.03 -49.40
CA LEU A 7 -7.60 37.32 -48.35
C LEU A 7 -7.61 38.20 -47.09
N MET A 8 -8.33 37.79 -46.05
CA MET A 8 -8.15 38.32 -44.69
C MET A 8 -7.46 37.25 -43.84
N LEU A 9 -6.20 37.52 -43.47
CA LEU A 9 -5.50 36.88 -42.36
C LEU A 9 -6.17 37.30 -41.03
N PRO A 10 -6.46 36.38 -40.10
CA PRO A 10 -6.56 36.73 -38.70
C PRO A 10 -5.22 36.53 -38.01
N LEU A 11 -4.70 37.66 -37.51
CA LEU A 11 -3.63 37.79 -36.53
C LEU A 11 -4.02 37.02 -35.25
N LEU A 12 -3.37 35.90 -34.95
CA LEU A 12 -3.59 35.19 -33.69
C LEU A 12 -2.79 35.88 -32.59
N ALA A 13 -3.50 36.57 -31.70
CA ALA A 13 -2.94 37.20 -30.52
C ALA A 13 -2.45 36.14 -29.52
N CYS A 14 -1.15 36.16 -29.19
CA CYS A 14 -0.57 35.38 -28.10
C CYS A 14 -1.12 35.88 -26.76
N LEU A 15 -2.12 35.18 -26.19
CA LEU A 15 -2.41 35.29 -24.76
C LEU A 15 -1.33 34.54 -23.98
N ALA A 16 -0.44 35.27 -23.32
CA ALA A 16 0.42 34.71 -22.29
C ALA A 16 -0.45 34.27 -21.10
N ALA A 17 -0.79 32.99 -21.05
CA ALA A 17 -1.35 32.39 -19.85
C ALA A 17 -0.29 32.44 -18.75
N GLY A 18 -0.55 33.23 -17.71
CA GLY A 18 0.26 33.25 -16.51
C GLY A 18 0.23 31.88 -15.85
N VAL A 19 1.30 31.11 -16.05
CA VAL A 19 1.57 29.92 -15.25
C VAL A 19 1.89 30.41 -13.84
N VAL A 20 0.92 30.30 -12.93
CA VAL A 20 1.18 30.39 -11.50
C VAL A 20 2.00 29.14 -11.15
N LEU A 21 3.33 29.29 -11.15
CA LEU A 21 4.24 28.33 -10.53
C LEU A 21 3.90 28.30 -9.04
N ARG A 22 3.07 27.33 -8.65
CA ARG A 22 2.86 26.99 -7.25
C ARG A 22 4.22 26.51 -6.75
N ALA A 23 4.89 27.34 -5.94
CA ALA A 23 6.15 26.98 -5.33
C ALA A 23 5.92 25.70 -4.51
N GLU A 24 6.44 24.57 -5.00
CA GLU A 24 6.51 23.36 -4.20
C GLU A 24 7.38 23.67 -2.98
N LYS A 25 6.82 23.47 -1.79
CA LYS A 25 7.58 23.62 -0.55
C LYS A 25 8.79 22.71 -0.64
N ALA A 26 9.99 23.28 -0.56
CA ALA A 26 11.23 22.51 -0.61
C ALA A 26 11.17 21.36 0.42
N PRO A 27 11.69 20.17 0.10
CA PRO A 27 11.69 19.02 1.01
C PRO A 27 12.27 19.42 2.37
N ASP A 28 11.55 19.12 3.45
CA ASP A 28 12.05 19.30 4.82
C ASP A 28 13.01 18.14 5.15
N LEU A 29 14.22 18.22 4.59
CA LEU A 29 15.27 17.21 4.74
C LEU A 29 15.75 17.09 6.19
N ALA A 30 15.59 18.16 6.99
CA ALA A 30 15.97 18.15 8.41
C ALA A 30 14.99 17.30 9.24
N ALA A 31 13.69 17.41 8.97
CA ALA A 31 12.69 16.55 9.58
C ALA A 31 12.89 15.07 9.20
N LEU A 32 13.20 14.79 7.92
CA LEU A 32 13.54 13.43 7.49
C LEU A 32 14.77 12.88 8.22
N ALA A 33 15.86 13.65 8.29
CA ALA A 33 17.07 13.23 8.98
C ALA A 33 16.83 12.98 10.49
N THR A 34 15.89 13.71 11.10
CA THR A 34 15.52 13.50 12.51
C THR A 34 14.78 12.18 12.70
N LEU A 35 13.83 11.86 11.82
CA LEU A 35 13.14 10.57 11.85
C LEU A 35 14.08 9.41 11.51
N GLU A 36 15.03 9.60 10.60
CA GLU A 36 16.07 8.60 10.30
C GLU A 36 16.89 8.24 11.53
N LYS A 37 17.34 9.24 12.30
CA LYS A 37 18.05 8.99 13.57
C LYS A 37 17.16 8.26 14.57
N THR A 38 15.89 8.62 14.65
CA THR A 38 14.91 7.98 15.55
C THR A 38 14.75 6.51 15.20
N VAL A 39 14.54 6.18 13.92
CA VAL A 39 14.41 4.80 13.44
C VAL A 39 15.72 4.03 13.56
N ALA A 40 16.87 4.68 13.34
CA ALA A 40 18.17 4.02 13.51
C ALA A 40 18.48 3.67 14.98
N ALA A 41 17.99 4.49 15.92
CA ALA A 41 18.14 4.28 17.36
C ALA A 41 17.21 3.18 17.89
N ASP A 42 15.98 3.10 17.38
CA ASP A 42 15.03 2.02 17.68
C ASP A 42 14.39 1.46 16.40
N PRO A 43 15.09 0.54 15.70
CA PRO A 43 14.61 -0.03 14.45
C PRO A 43 13.32 -0.87 14.58
N GLU A 44 12.98 -1.29 15.81
CA GLU A 44 11.80 -2.12 16.05
C GLU A 44 10.54 -1.30 16.33
N ASN A 45 10.66 0.03 16.40
CA ASN A 45 9.54 0.94 16.52
C ASN A 45 8.82 1.14 15.19
N LEU A 46 7.80 0.31 14.95
CA LEU A 46 6.98 0.37 13.74
C LEU A 46 6.34 1.75 13.51
N ARG A 47 6.00 2.47 14.59
CA ARG A 47 5.37 3.79 14.49
C ARG A 47 6.36 4.83 13.98
N ALA A 48 7.54 4.92 14.57
CA ALA A 48 8.60 5.82 14.10
C ALA A 48 8.99 5.52 12.65
N ALA A 49 9.09 4.23 12.28
CA ALA A 49 9.38 3.83 10.91
C ALA A 49 8.22 4.16 9.94
N ALA A 50 6.97 4.07 10.39
CA ALA A 50 5.82 4.50 9.60
C ALA A 50 5.81 6.01 9.38
N ASP A 51 6.05 6.81 10.42
CA ASP A 51 6.12 8.27 10.31
C ASP A 51 7.27 8.71 9.39
N TYR A 52 8.44 8.05 9.49
CA TYR A 52 9.54 8.24 8.56
C TYR A 52 9.12 7.99 7.10
N ARG A 53 8.50 6.82 6.82
CA ARG A 53 8.03 6.48 5.48
C ARG A 53 6.98 7.47 4.97
N GLN A 54 6.01 7.86 5.80
CA GLN A 54 4.98 8.83 5.40
C GLN A 54 5.58 10.19 5.05
N LEU A 55 6.58 10.67 5.80
CA LEU A 55 7.29 11.90 5.46
C LEU A 55 8.11 11.73 4.16
N ALA A 56 8.75 10.57 3.97
CA ALA A 56 9.51 10.28 2.76
C ALA A 56 8.60 10.26 1.51
N ILE A 57 7.39 9.69 1.62
CA ILE A 57 6.36 9.74 0.57
C ILE A 57 6.01 11.19 0.25
N ALA A 58 5.71 12.01 1.26
CA ALA A 58 5.32 13.40 1.08
C ALA A 58 6.41 14.26 0.42
N GLN A 59 7.68 13.87 0.56
CA GLN A 59 8.84 14.56 0.00
C GLN A 59 9.42 13.89 -1.27
N GLY A 60 8.79 12.82 -1.77
CA GLY A 60 9.29 12.04 -2.91
C GLY A 60 10.58 11.25 -2.64
N GLN A 61 11.01 11.12 -1.38
CA GLN A 61 12.27 10.51 -0.95
C GLN A 61 12.16 8.99 -0.72
N PHE A 62 11.46 8.30 -1.62
CA PHE A 62 11.17 6.86 -1.49
C PHE A 62 12.43 5.99 -1.44
N ASP A 63 13.37 6.20 -2.36
CA ASP A 63 14.56 5.36 -2.46
C ASP A 63 15.47 5.55 -1.24
N ARG A 64 15.57 6.78 -0.72
CA ARG A 64 16.25 7.07 0.55
C ARG A 64 15.66 6.28 1.72
N ALA A 65 14.33 6.22 1.83
CA ALA A 65 13.66 5.44 2.88
C ALA A 65 13.91 3.94 2.73
N ILE A 66 13.86 3.41 1.50
CA ILE A 66 14.19 2.01 1.22
C ILE A 66 15.63 1.71 1.62
N ASP A 67 16.60 2.51 1.18
CA ASP A 67 18.03 2.26 1.43
C ASP A 67 18.36 2.24 2.92
N ILE A 68 17.82 3.20 3.70
CA ILE A 68 18.01 3.24 5.15
C ILE A 68 17.40 2.02 5.82
N LEU A 69 16.14 1.70 5.53
CA LEU A 69 15.44 0.57 6.16
C LEU A 69 16.05 -0.77 5.75
N GLU A 70 16.52 -0.90 4.50
CA GLU A 70 17.22 -2.09 4.03
C GLU A 70 18.55 -2.29 4.77
N SER A 71 19.33 -1.22 4.95
CA SER A 71 20.59 -1.25 5.71
C SER A 71 20.37 -1.71 7.15
N LEU A 72 19.34 -1.19 7.82
CA LEU A 72 18.95 -1.62 9.16
C LEU A 72 18.49 -3.09 9.17
N ALA A 73 17.69 -3.49 8.18
CA ALA A 73 17.20 -4.86 7.98
C ALA A 73 18.29 -5.86 7.55
N LYS A 74 19.53 -5.42 7.27
CA LYS A 74 20.68 -6.31 6.99
C LYS A 74 21.55 -6.56 8.23
N ARG A 75 21.34 -5.82 9.33
CA ARG A 75 22.12 -5.98 10.58
C ARG A 75 21.94 -7.39 11.18
N LYS A 76 22.98 -7.87 11.88
CA LYS A 76 23.03 -9.22 12.48
C LYS A 76 21.94 -9.43 13.55
N ASN A 77 21.68 -8.41 14.37
CA ASN A 77 20.71 -8.43 15.47
C ASN A 77 19.43 -7.66 15.14
N ARG A 78 19.01 -7.67 13.87
CA ARG A 78 17.73 -7.08 13.46
C ARG A 78 16.56 -7.85 14.07
N GLY A 79 15.46 -7.17 14.36
CA GLY A 79 14.23 -7.83 14.76
C GLY A 79 13.23 -7.98 13.59
N PRO A 80 12.03 -8.50 13.88
CA PRO A 80 10.98 -8.70 12.89
C PRO A 80 10.38 -7.39 12.36
N ASN A 81 10.35 -6.32 13.17
CA ASN A 81 9.61 -5.10 12.82
C ASN A 81 10.35 -4.27 11.78
N ILE A 82 11.68 -4.18 11.84
CA ILE A 82 12.44 -3.48 10.80
C ILE A 82 12.27 -4.12 9.41
N LEU A 83 12.08 -5.45 9.37
CA LEU A 83 11.79 -6.17 8.13
C LEU A 83 10.39 -5.85 7.58
N ILE A 84 9.39 -5.67 8.46
CA ILE A 84 8.06 -5.17 8.07
C ILE A 84 8.17 -3.75 7.52
N SER A 85 8.91 -2.87 8.21
CA SER A 85 9.10 -1.49 7.78
C SER A 85 9.80 -1.40 6.43
N HIS A 86 10.83 -2.20 6.19
CA HIS A 86 11.49 -2.30 4.89
C HIS A 86 10.51 -2.77 3.80
N ALA A 87 9.72 -3.81 4.07
CA ALA A 87 8.72 -4.28 3.10
C ALA A 87 7.68 -3.22 2.74
N LEU A 88 7.20 -2.46 3.73
CA LEU A 88 6.26 -1.37 3.50
C LEU A 88 6.89 -0.23 2.70
N ALA A 89 8.17 0.10 2.93
CA ALA A 89 8.87 1.10 2.11
C ALA A 89 8.97 0.68 0.64
N CYS A 90 9.19 -0.62 0.37
CA CYS A 90 9.14 -1.15 -1.00
C CYS A 90 7.75 -0.96 -1.61
N VAL A 91 6.68 -1.26 -0.85
CA VAL A 91 5.28 -1.09 -1.28
C VAL A 91 4.96 0.40 -1.56
N ASP A 92 5.46 1.32 -0.74
CA ASP A 92 5.23 2.77 -0.86
C ASP A 92 5.72 3.35 -2.20
N LYS A 93 6.78 2.77 -2.77
CA LYS A 93 7.39 3.17 -4.04
C LYS A 93 6.63 2.64 -5.27
N VAL A 94 5.87 1.55 -5.14
CA VAL A 94 5.26 0.84 -6.26
C VAL A 94 4.41 1.74 -7.18
N PRO A 95 3.54 2.64 -6.67
CA PRO A 95 2.69 3.46 -7.52
C PRO A 95 3.47 4.34 -8.51
N VAL A 96 4.64 4.82 -8.08
CA VAL A 96 5.50 5.74 -8.84
C VAL A 96 6.66 5.05 -9.55
N ALA A 97 6.74 3.72 -9.49
CA ALA A 97 7.79 2.93 -10.12
C ALA A 97 7.36 2.44 -11.51
N GLY A 98 8.33 2.33 -12.44
CA GLY A 98 8.14 1.60 -13.70
C GLY A 98 8.07 0.09 -13.49
N ASP A 99 7.54 -0.65 -14.47
CA ASP A 99 7.16 -2.07 -14.30
C ASP A 99 8.31 -2.98 -13.87
N LEU A 100 9.51 -2.81 -14.44
CA LEU A 100 10.69 -3.59 -14.05
C LEU A 100 11.05 -3.35 -12.57
N ARG A 101 11.01 -2.08 -12.11
CA ARG A 101 11.30 -1.73 -10.72
C ARG A 101 10.22 -2.26 -9.79
N ARG A 102 8.94 -2.26 -10.19
CA ARG A 102 7.84 -2.86 -9.42
C ARG A 102 8.11 -4.33 -9.11
N LEU A 103 8.63 -5.10 -10.06
CA LEU A 103 8.97 -6.52 -9.85
C LEU A 103 10.00 -6.69 -8.72
N TYR A 104 11.08 -5.92 -8.73
CA TYR A 104 12.11 -5.97 -7.68
C TYR A 104 11.56 -5.54 -6.31
N LEU A 105 10.80 -4.44 -6.26
CA LEU A 105 10.15 -3.99 -5.03
C LEU A 105 9.24 -5.07 -4.43
N GLY A 106 8.49 -5.78 -5.26
CA GLY A 106 7.64 -6.89 -4.82
C GLY A 106 8.43 -8.07 -4.27
N ARG A 107 9.53 -8.45 -4.93
CA ARG A 107 10.44 -9.49 -4.43
C ARG A 107 11.01 -9.08 -3.06
N ASP A 108 11.54 -7.87 -2.95
CA ASP A 108 12.24 -7.42 -1.73
C ASP A 108 11.27 -7.29 -0.55
N ALA A 109 10.04 -6.84 -0.80
CA ALA A 109 8.96 -6.84 0.18
C ALA A 109 8.63 -8.26 0.66
N MET A 110 8.44 -9.21 -0.28
CA MET A 110 8.13 -10.61 0.03
C MET A 110 9.24 -11.30 0.82
N ASP A 111 10.50 -11.07 0.44
CA ASP A 111 11.66 -11.63 1.13
C ASP A 111 11.76 -11.10 2.56
N SER A 112 11.52 -9.80 2.74
CA SER A 112 11.56 -9.15 4.05
C SER A 112 10.44 -9.67 4.96
N LEU A 113 9.21 -9.78 4.45
CA LEU A 113 8.07 -10.30 5.20
C LEU A 113 8.26 -11.78 5.56
N THR A 114 8.83 -12.58 4.65
CA THR A 114 9.14 -13.99 4.92
C THR A 114 10.17 -14.11 6.05
N LYS A 115 11.22 -13.29 6.04
CA LYS A 115 12.19 -13.23 7.14
C LYS A 115 11.56 -12.73 8.44
N SER A 116 10.68 -11.73 8.38
CA SER A 116 9.99 -11.20 9.55
C SER A 116 9.13 -12.28 10.23
N ILE A 117 8.32 -12.99 9.43
CA ILE A 117 7.48 -14.10 9.89
C ILE A 117 8.34 -15.21 10.49
N ALA A 118 9.49 -15.54 9.88
CA ALA A 118 10.40 -16.54 10.43
C ALA A 118 11.01 -16.15 11.78
N LEU A 119 11.26 -14.85 12.02
CA LEU A 119 11.74 -14.35 13.32
C LEU A 119 10.63 -14.29 14.36
N LYS A 120 9.48 -13.72 14.00
CA LYS A 120 8.31 -13.59 14.86
C LYS A 120 7.04 -13.50 14.01
N PRO A 121 6.26 -14.58 13.93
CA PRO A 121 4.95 -14.55 13.29
C PRO A 121 4.05 -13.48 13.93
N THR A 122 3.42 -12.63 13.13
CA THR A 122 2.42 -11.66 13.60
C THR A 122 1.26 -11.55 12.61
N VAL A 123 0.07 -11.17 13.10
CA VAL A 123 -1.10 -10.88 12.25
C VAL A 123 -0.73 -9.84 11.18
N LEU A 124 0.01 -8.79 11.56
CA LEU A 124 0.44 -7.73 10.66
C LEU A 124 1.35 -8.24 9.53
N ALA A 125 2.35 -9.06 9.85
CA ALA A 125 3.28 -9.57 8.84
C ALA A 125 2.58 -10.49 7.83
N TYR A 126 1.70 -11.38 8.31
CA TYR A 126 0.88 -12.22 7.44
C TYR A 126 -0.11 -11.41 6.60
N TYR A 127 -0.77 -10.42 7.20
CA TYR A 127 -1.66 -9.51 6.49
C TYR A 127 -0.95 -8.83 5.32
N ILE A 128 0.19 -8.18 5.59
CA ILE A 128 0.94 -7.45 4.55
C ILE A 128 1.42 -8.41 3.46
N ARG A 129 1.98 -9.59 3.82
CA ARG A 129 2.43 -10.58 2.82
C ARG A 129 1.28 -11.13 1.99
N GLY A 130 0.13 -11.34 2.63
CA GLY A 130 -1.12 -11.71 1.98
C GLY A 130 -1.53 -10.68 0.93
N VAL A 131 -1.64 -9.42 1.31
CA VAL A 131 -1.99 -8.32 0.38
C VAL A 131 -0.99 -8.17 -0.76
N VAL A 132 0.32 -8.26 -0.47
CA VAL A 132 1.36 -8.21 -1.50
C VAL A 132 1.20 -9.37 -2.50
N ASN A 133 0.90 -10.59 -2.03
CA ASN A 133 0.61 -11.73 -2.91
C ASN A 133 -0.68 -11.57 -3.74
N LEU A 134 -1.70 -10.88 -3.20
CA LEU A 134 -2.88 -10.53 -3.98
C LEU A 134 -2.51 -9.54 -5.08
N TYR A 135 -1.76 -8.49 -4.74
CA TYR A 135 -1.38 -7.43 -5.66
C TYR A 135 -0.43 -7.90 -6.78
N TYR A 136 0.60 -8.66 -6.42
CA TYR A 136 1.71 -8.94 -7.32
C TYR A 136 1.43 -10.11 -8.27
N ASN A 137 1.42 -9.76 -9.55
CA ASN A 137 1.63 -10.63 -10.71
C ASN A 137 0.62 -11.76 -10.89
N THR A 138 -0.64 -11.40 -11.18
CA THR A 138 -1.66 -12.37 -11.61
C THR A 138 -1.39 -12.99 -12.97
N PHE A 139 -0.54 -12.40 -13.81
CA PHE A 139 -0.33 -12.86 -15.18
C PHE A 139 0.70 -14.00 -15.32
N ILE A 140 1.71 -14.08 -14.43
CA ILE A 140 2.82 -15.05 -14.55
C ILE A 140 2.90 -16.00 -13.35
N PHE A 141 2.53 -15.56 -12.15
CA PHE A 141 2.61 -16.39 -10.95
C PHE A 141 1.25 -16.39 -10.25
N LYS A 142 0.48 -17.48 -10.36
CA LYS A 142 -0.83 -17.68 -9.69
C LYS A 142 -0.70 -17.58 -8.16
N ARG A 143 -0.54 -16.36 -7.63
CA ARG A 143 -0.19 -16.06 -6.23
C ARG A 143 -1.39 -15.76 -5.35
N ILE A 144 -2.57 -15.52 -5.95
CA ILE A 144 -3.80 -15.28 -5.19
C ILE A 144 -4.04 -16.36 -4.12
N PRO A 145 -3.91 -17.68 -4.39
CA PRO A 145 -4.09 -18.70 -3.35
C PRO A 145 -3.10 -18.57 -2.18
N ARG A 146 -1.86 -18.14 -2.44
CA ARG A 146 -0.87 -17.89 -1.37
C ARG A 146 -1.24 -16.66 -0.55
N GLY A 147 -1.78 -15.63 -1.20
CA GLY A 147 -2.30 -14.44 -0.53
C GLY A 147 -3.46 -14.77 0.40
N ILE A 148 -4.42 -15.54 -0.09
CA ILE A 148 -5.55 -16.07 0.70
C ILE A 148 -5.02 -16.87 1.91
N ALA A 149 -4.10 -17.81 1.69
CA ALA A 149 -3.55 -18.63 2.77
C ALA A 149 -2.84 -17.80 3.87
N ASP A 150 -2.12 -16.74 3.49
CA ASP A 150 -1.51 -15.82 4.44
C ASP A 150 -2.58 -15.02 5.23
N LEU A 151 -3.65 -14.57 4.57
CA LEU A 151 -4.74 -13.83 5.21
C LEU A 151 -5.56 -14.72 6.16
N GLU A 152 -5.83 -15.96 5.78
CA GLU A 152 -6.41 -16.96 6.68
C GLU A 152 -5.51 -17.23 7.89
N GLN A 153 -4.19 -17.33 7.67
CA GLN A 153 -3.25 -17.47 8.76
C GLN A 153 -3.25 -16.25 9.69
N ALA A 154 -3.36 -15.04 9.15
CA ALA A 154 -3.52 -13.83 9.95
C ALA A 154 -4.79 -13.91 10.83
N LEU A 155 -5.94 -14.35 10.29
CA LEU A 155 -7.18 -14.54 11.07
C LEU A 155 -7.05 -15.60 12.17
N ARG A 156 -6.33 -16.69 11.91
CA ARG A 156 -6.04 -17.74 12.92
C ARG A 156 -5.19 -17.23 14.08
N MET A 157 -4.42 -16.18 13.86
CA MET A 157 -3.52 -15.58 14.84
C MET A 157 -4.12 -14.38 15.59
N VAL A 158 -5.35 -13.97 15.26
CA VAL A 158 -6.02 -12.88 15.95
C VAL A 158 -6.16 -13.21 17.43
N ALA A 159 -5.63 -12.32 18.28
CA ALA A 159 -5.70 -12.37 19.73
C ALA A 159 -6.55 -11.19 20.26
N PRO A 160 -6.96 -11.18 21.54
CA PRO A 160 -7.80 -10.12 22.11
C PRO A 160 -7.21 -8.70 22.00
N ASP A 161 -5.89 -8.58 21.95
CA ASP A 161 -5.15 -7.32 21.80
C ASP A 161 -4.92 -6.92 20.34
N THR A 162 -5.35 -7.73 19.38
CA THR A 162 -5.22 -7.41 17.96
C THR A 162 -6.17 -6.25 17.60
N PRO A 163 -5.66 -5.15 17.02
CA PRO A 163 -6.50 -4.01 16.70
C PRO A 163 -7.64 -4.37 15.74
N THR A 164 -8.85 -3.95 16.08
CA THR A 164 -10.06 -4.21 15.26
C THR A 164 -9.91 -3.75 13.82
N ILE A 165 -9.24 -2.61 13.60
CA ILE A 165 -8.97 -2.10 12.25
C ILE A 165 -8.07 -3.04 11.43
N LEU A 166 -7.09 -3.70 12.06
CA LEU A 166 -6.26 -4.70 11.37
C LEU A 166 -7.11 -5.93 11.03
N ILE A 167 -7.98 -6.37 11.93
CA ILE A 167 -8.91 -7.48 11.66
C ILE A 167 -9.85 -7.13 10.50
N ALA A 168 -10.38 -5.90 10.44
CA ALA A 168 -11.20 -5.39 9.35
C ALA A 168 -10.47 -5.46 8.00
N HIS A 169 -9.21 -4.99 7.99
CA HIS A 169 -8.36 -5.03 6.81
C HIS A 169 -8.13 -6.47 6.32
N VAL A 170 -7.88 -7.42 7.23
CA VAL A 170 -7.69 -8.83 6.86
C VAL A 170 -8.96 -9.41 6.23
N TYR A 171 -10.15 -9.22 6.83
CA TYR A 171 -11.41 -9.70 6.25
C TYR A 171 -11.70 -9.08 4.88
N ARG A 172 -11.48 -7.77 4.74
CA ARG A 172 -11.67 -7.07 3.47
C ARG A 172 -10.80 -7.69 2.38
N SER A 173 -9.49 -7.78 2.62
CA SER A 173 -8.54 -8.33 1.66
C SER A 173 -8.76 -9.82 1.38
N LEU A 174 -9.19 -10.60 2.37
CA LEU A 174 -9.48 -12.02 2.18
C LEU A 174 -10.66 -12.22 1.22
N GLY A 175 -11.75 -11.47 1.43
CA GLY A 175 -12.89 -11.52 0.50
C GLY A 175 -12.54 -10.97 -0.88
N ASP A 176 -11.73 -9.91 -0.96
CA ASP A 176 -11.20 -9.40 -2.24
C ASP A 176 -10.36 -10.47 -2.98
N GLY A 177 -9.62 -11.31 -2.24
CA GLY A 177 -8.89 -12.45 -2.78
C GLY A 177 -9.80 -13.50 -3.41
N HIS A 178 -10.83 -13.95 -2.68
CA HIS A 178 -11.84 -14.89 -3.19
C HIS A 178 -12.61 -14.32 -4.38
N TRP A 179 -12.95 -13.03 -4.33
CA TRP A 179 -13.58 -12.33 -5.45
C TRP A 179 -12.74 -12.43 -6.73
N ARG A 180 -11.40 -12.36 -6.64
CA ARG A 180 -10.54 -12.49 -7.81
C ARG A 180 -10.39 -13.91 -8.35
N LEU A 181 -10.77 -14.91 -7.56
CA LEU A 181 -10.89 -16.30 -8.01
C LEU A 181 -12.28 -16.62 -8.57
N ASP A 182 -13.16 -15.63 -8.72
CA ASP A 182 -14.56 -15.78 -9.11
C ASP A 182 -15.41 -16.56 -8.08
N GLU A 183 -14.91 -16.68 -6.85
CA GLU A 183 -15.60 -17.33 -5.73
C GLU A 183 -16.52 -16.34 -5.01
N ARG A 184 -17.55 -15.83 -5.73
CA ARG A 184 -18.41 -14.71 -5.30
C ARG A 184 -19.11 -14.95 -3.96
N ASP A 185 -19.68 -16.14 -3.79
CA ASP A 185 -20.38 -16.51 -2.55
C ASP A 185 -19.41 -16.53 -1.37
N LYS A 186 -18.20 -17.05 -1.59
CA LYS A 186 -17.17 -17.12 -0.55
C LYS A 186 -16.69 -15.74 -0.14
N ALA A 187 -16.48 -14.84 -1.12
CA ALA A 187 -16.12 -13.45 -0.85
C ALA A 187 -17.16 -12.75 0.04
N ARG A 188 -18.45 -12.90 -0.29
CA ARG A 188 -19.55 -12.32 0.49
C ARG A 188 -19.67 -12.93 1.88
N GLU A 189 -19.48 -14.25 2.01
CA GLU A 189 -19.44 -14.93 3.31
C GLU A 189 -18.32 -14.38 4.20
N VAL A 190 -17.12 -14.19 3.65
CA VAL A 190 -15.97 -13.64 4.37
C VAL A 190 -16.26 -12.22 4.86
N TRP A 191 -16.76 -11.33 4.00
CA TRP A 191 -17.09 -9.95 4.41
C TRP A 191 -18.20 -9.91 5.46
N LYS A 192 -19.25 -10.72 5.31
CA LYS A 192 -20.34 -10.85 6.29
C LYS A 192 -19.81 -11.34 7.64
N THR A 193 -18.93 -12.34 7.63
CA THR A 193 -18.27 -12.86 8.83
C THR A 193 -17.43 -11.78 9.51
N GLY A 194 -16.70 -10.98 8.73
CA GLY A 194 -15.97 -9.82 9.23
C GLY A 194 -16.90 -8.87 9.97
N THR A 195 -17.94 -8.35 9.31
CA THR A 195 -18.91 -7.42 9.91
C THR A 195 -19.55 -7.97 11.18
N ALA A 196 -19.89 -9.27 11.21
CA ALA A 196 -20.46 -9.90 12.40
C ALA A 196 -19.46 -9.98 13.57
N ARG A 197 -18.16 -10.18 13.29
CA ARG A 197 -17.13 -10.36 14.31
C ARG A 197 -16.61 -9.04 14.89
N ILE A 198 -16.45 -8.02 14.05
CA ILE A 198 -15.81 -6.75 14.44
C ILE A 198 -16.77 -5.57 14.55
N GLY A 199 -18.04 -5.75 14.14
CA GLY A 199 -19.01 -4.67 14.03
C GLY A 199 -18.95 -3.98 12.65
N PRO A 200 -19.72 -2.89 12.48
CA PRO A 200 -19.85 -2.21 11.20
C PRO A 200 -18.54 -1.55 10.78
N ASP A 201 -17.94 -2.07 9.70
CA ASP A 201 -16.84 -1.43 8.98
C ASP A 201 -17.36 -0.87 7.64
N PRO A 202 -17.13 0.42 7.31
CA PRO A 202 -17.69 1.04 6.11
C PRO A 202 -17.27 0.37 4.81
N GLU A 203 -16.06 -0.17 4.73
CA GLU A 203 -15.56 -0.81 3.52
C GLU A 203 -16.18 -2.20 3.36
N LEU A 204 -16.26 -3.00 4.44
CA LEU A 204 -16.95 -4.29 4.42
C LEU A 204 -18.44 -4.13 4.09
N ILE A 205 -19.12 -3.15 4.69
CA ILE A 205 -20.52 -2.83 4.38
C ILE A 205 -20.67 -2.49 2.91
N ARG A 206 -19.79 -1.64 2.36
CA ARG A 206 -19.82 -1.31 0.93
C ARG A 206 -19.71 -2.55 0.04
N ARG A 207 -18.82 -3.51 0.38
CA ARG A 207 -18.70 -4.77 -0.40
C ARG A 207 -19.97 -5.62 -0.35
N LEU A 208 -20.74 -5.55 0.72
CA LEU A 208 -21.98 -6.31 0.89
C LEU A 208 -23.17 -5.64 0.18
N ASP A 209 -23.24 -4.31 0.23
CA ASP A 209 -24.37 -3.54 -0.29
C ASP A 209 -24.27 -3.24 -1.80
N ASP A 210 -23.05 -3.12 -2.33
CA ASP A 210 -22.84 -2.79 -3.72
C ASP A 210 -23.18 -3.96 -4.68
N ASP A 211 -23.61 -3.58 -5.88
CA ASP A 211 -23.76 -4.50 -7.00
C ASP A 211 -22.40 -5.06 -7.46
N GLU A 212 -22.43 -6.19 -8.18
CA GLU A 212 -21.20 -6.90 -8.56
C GLU A 212 -20.23 -6.05 -9.39
N LYS A 213 -20.74 -5.13 -10.21
CA LYS A 213 -19.89 -4.27 -11.04
C LYS A 213 -19.11 -3.30 -10.16
N LYS A 214 -19.78 -2.67 -9.19
CA LYS A 214 -19.13 -1.78 -8.22
C LYS A 214 -18.14 -2.51 -7.33
N VAL A 215 -18.49 -3.71 -6.84
CA VAL A 215 -17.56 -4.54 -6.07
C VAL A 215 -16.35 -4.91 -6.94
N GLY A 216 -16.57 -5.31 -8.19
CA GLY A 216 -15.50 -5.59 -9.14
C GLY A 216 -14.55 -4.41 -9.36
N TRP A 217 -15.09 -3.19 -9.46
CA TRP A 217 -14.28 -1.97 -9.57
C TRP A 217 -13.51 -1.69 -8.29
N ALA A 218 -14.15 -1.77 -7.13
CA ALA A 218 -13.50 -1.55 -5.83
C ALA A 218 -12.35 -2.54 -5.59
N VAL A 219 -12.55 -3.83 -5.91
CA VAL A 219 -11.50 -4.86 -5.78
C VAL A 219 -10.36 -4.62 -6.77
N SER A 220 -10.69 -4.24 -8.01
CA SER A 220 -9.67 -3.99 -9.04
C SER A 220 -8.84 -2.76 -8.74
N ASP A 221 -9.47 -1.67 -8.29
CA ASP A 221 -8.81 -0.41 -7.93
C ASP A 221 -7.93 -0.57 -6.68
N ALA A 222 -8.43 -1.23 -5.64
CA ALA A 222 -7.66 -1.49 -4.42
C ALA A 222 -6.39 -2.31 -4.67
N LEU A 223 -6.37 -3.10 -5.74
CA LEU A 223 -5.27 -4.00 -6.10
C LEU A 223 -4.51 -3.55 -7.37
N TYR A 224 -4.72 -2.29 -7.79
CA TYR A 224 -4.07 -1.74 -8.97
C TYR A 224 -2.67 -1.19 -8.69
N ALA A 225 -1.73 -1.58 -9.56
CA ALA A 225 -0.44 -0.96 -9.91
C ALA A 225 -0.11 0.44 -9.34
N GLY A 226 -0.99 1.37 -9.68
CA GLY A 226 -0.82 2.81 -9.47
C GLY A 226 -1.62 3.36 -8.29
N THR A 227 -2.44 2.53 -7.64
CA THR A 227 -3.24 2.95 -6.49
C THR A 227 -2.39 2.85 -5.23
N ARG A 228 -2.21 3.98 -4.55
CA ARG A 228 -1.45 4.02 -3.30
C ARG A 228 -2.29 3.40 -2.17
N VAL A 229 -1.81 2.32 -1.59
CA VAL A 229 -2.38 1.73 -0.38
C VAL A 229 -1.93 2.53 0.85
N ASP A 230 -2.82 2.69 1.83
CA ASP A 230 -2.45 3.29 3.12
C ASP A 230 -1.53 2.34 3.91
N THR A 231 -0.27 2.73 4.02
CA THR A 231 0.76 2.03 4.79
C THR A 231 1.16 2.80 6.06
N SER A 232 0.38 3.79 6.48
CA SER A 232 0.70 4.65 7.65
C SER A 232 0.63 3.93 8.99
N LEU A 233 0.03 2.72 9.01
CA LEU A 233 -0.22 1.91 10.21
C LEU A 233 -1.07 2.63 11.28
N ARG A 234 -1.77 3.72 10.93
CA ARG A 234 -2.66 4.43 11.85
C ARG A 234 -3.76 3.50 12.35
N GLY A 235 -3.97 3.47 13.65
CA GLY A 235 -4.91 2.56 14.32
C GLY A 235 -4.47 1.09 14.37
N VAL A 236 -3.44 0.70 13.62
CA VAL A 236 -2.88 -0.67 13.61
C VAL A 236 -1.74 -0.80 14.61
N VAL A 237 -0.96 0.25 14.82
CA VAL A 237 0.03 0.33 15.90
C VAL A 237 -0.39 1.41 16.88
N PRO A 238 -0.16 1.24 18.20
CA PRO A 238 -0.47 2.26 19.18
C PRO A 238 0.21 3.60 18.85
N SER A 239 -0.49 4.69 19.14
CA SER A 239 0.17 5.99 19.25
C SER A 239 1.07 5.98 20.50
N PRO A 240 2.22 6.66 20.48
CA PRO A 240 3.02 6.88 21.68
C PRO A 240 2.26 7.64 22.76
#